data_AF-A0AAD7B9J7-F1
#
_entry.id   AF-A0AAD7B9J7-F1
#
_cell.length_a   1.000
_cell.length_b   1.000
_cell.length_c   1.000
_cell.angle_alpha   90.00
_cell.angle_beta   90.00
_cell.angle_gamma   90.00
#
_symmetry.space_group_name_H-M   'P 1'
#
loop_
_entity.id
_entity.type
_entity.pdbx_description
1 polymer ?
#
loop_
_entity_poly.entity_id
_entity_poly.type
_entity_poly.pdbx_seq_one_letter_code
_entity_poly.pdbx_strand_id
1 'polypeptide(L)'
;LFKDLWPDSDHVFVYDNATTHKKCCEGLLSARGMPKAPSGTRKGSESANFLVEINKRDPQGKPVYDSKGTLVKEKIKMTGAHFDDGTEQDLYFAADHPDHPGKFKGMKVILQERGMHQYVDLRTECTQFKCMDQSETSKCCCRHVVYNLPDFAAAKSLLEDESECEGIEVMFLPKIHCELN
;
A
#
# COMPACT_ATOMS: atom_id res chain seq x y z
N LEU A 1 -17.57 23.06 12.11
CA LEU A 1 -17.48 24.47 11.65
C LEU A 1 -18.22 24.68 10.33
N PHE A 2 -17.84 24.08 9.21
CA PHE A 2 -18.53 24.28 7.92
C PHE A 2 -19.89 23.57 7.83
N LYS A 3 -20.03 22.35 8.39
CA LYS A 3 -21.33 21.68 8.54
C LYS A 3 -22.32 22.49 9.39
N ASP A 4 -21.83 23.16 10.41
CA ASP A 4 -22.65 24.02 11.27
C ASP A 4 -23.07 25.32 10.56
N LEU A 5 -22.28 25.77 9.58
CA LEU A 5 -22.53 26.97 8.79
C LEU A 5 -23.40 26.72 7.56
N TRP A 6 -23.38 25.50 7.00
CA TRP A 6 -24.15 25.10 5.81
C TRP A 6 -24.65 23.65 5.92
N PRO A 7 -25.65 23.38 6.78
CA PRO A 7 -26.09 22.02 7.10
C PRO A 7 -26.83 21.31 5.96
N ASP A 8 -27.41 22.05 5.01
CA ASP A 8 -28.19 21.50 3.89
C ASP A 8 -27.38 21.33 2.59
N SER A 9 -26.06 21.54 2.65
CA SER A 9 -25.18 21.47 1.49
C SER A 9 -24.32 20.21 1.54
N ASP A 10 -24.11 19.59 0.38
CA ASP A 10 -23.06 18.60 0.22
C ASP A 10 -21.68 19.27 0.35
N HIS A 11 -20.78 18.63 1.09
CA HIS A 11 -19.42 19.13 1.29
C HIS A 11 -18.42 18.26 0.53
N VAL A 12 -17.69 18.88 -0.40
CA VAL A 12 -16.64 18.23 -1.17
C VAL A 12 -15.34 19.00 -1.00
N PHE A 13 -14.27 18.31 -0.58
CA PHE A 13 -12.92 18.86 -0.59
C PHE A 13 -12.19 18.46 -1.87
N VAL A 14 -11.78 19.47 -2.64
CA VAL A 14 -11.08 19.28 -3.89
C VAL A 14 -9.60 19.59 -3.69
N TYR A 15 -8.73 18.62 -3.96
CA TYR A 15 -7.29 18.76 -3.86
C TYR A 15 -6.64 18.74 -5.25
N ASP A 16 -5.82 19.76 -5.53
CA ASP A 16 -4.93 19.73 -6.68
C ASP A 16 -3.81 18.71 -6.47
N ASN A 17 -3.58 17.86 -7.46
CA ASN A 17 -2.85 16.62 -7.30
C ASN A 17 -1.38 16.79 -7.67
N ALA A 18 -0.57 17.19 -6.69
CA ALA A 18 0.82 16.76 -6.66
C ALA A 18 0.83 15.25 -6.35
N THR A 19 0.92 14.42 -7.40
CA THR A 19 0.87 12.94 -7.43
C THR A 19 1.86 12.17 -6.51
N THR A 20 2.39 12.79 -5.46
CA THR A 20 3.49 12.29 -4.64
C THR A 20 3.21 12.29 -3.13
N HIS A 21 2.04 12.75 -2.66
CA HIS A 21 1.80 12.91 -1.21
C HIS A 21 0.46 12.34 -0.69
N LYS A 22 -0.04 11.22 -1.23
CA LYS A 22 -1.06 10.44 -0.50
C LYS A 22 -0.39 9.78 0.70
N LYS A 23 -0.56 10.36 1.89
CA LYS A 23 -0.11 9.75 3.14
C LYS A 23 -1.12 8.69 3.54
N CYS A 24 -0.75 7.42 3.39
CA CYS A 24 -1.55 6.29 3.82
C CYS A 24 -1.33 5.96 5.29
N CYS A 25 -2.22 5.16 5.87
CA CYS A 25 -2.04 4.55 7.18
C CYS A 25 -0.70 3.80 7.26
N GLU A 26 -0.07 3.83 8.43
CA GLU A 26 1.19 3.11 8.67
C GLU A 26 0.93 1.59 8.50
N GLY A 27 1.69 0.95 7.61
CA GLY A 27 1.55 -0.49 7.32
C GLY A 27 0.49 -0.86 6.27
N LEU A 28 -0.22 0.13 5.70
CA LEU A 28 -1.23 -0.12 4.67
C LEU A 28 -0.66 -0.86 3.46
N LEU A 29 -1.53 -1.63 2.80
CA LEU A 29 -1.20 -2.37 1.60
C LEU A 29 -0.57 -1.51 0.50
N SER A 30 0.46 -2.06 -0.11
CA SER A 30 1.09 -1.50 -1.29
C SER A 30 1.73 -2.61 -2.11
N ALA A 31 1.39 -2.66 -3.40
CA ALA A 31 2.07 -3.56 -4.33
C ALA A 31 3.50 -3.11 -4.66
N ARG A 32 3.87 -1.87 -4.30
CA ARG A 32 5.11 -1.24 -4.76
C ARG A 32 6.33 -1.89 -4.11
N GLY A 33 7.25 -2.37 -4.95
CA GLY A 33 8.51 -2.98 -4.51
C GLY A 33 8.37 -4.38 -3.91
N MET A 34 7.18 -4.98 -3.89
CA MET A 34 6.99 -6.35 -3.41
C MET A 34 7.87 -7.34 -4.17
N PRO A 35 8.62 -8.22 -3.48
CA PRO A 35 9.35 -9.29 -4.15
C PRO A 35 8.38 -10.34 -4.72
N LYS A 36 8.76 -10.97 -5.84
CA LYS A 36 7.98 -12.07 -6.42
C LYS A 36 8.02 -13.34 -5.57
N ALA A 37 9.22 -13.70 -5.10
CA ALA A 37 9.45 -14.86 -4.24
C ALA A 37 9.43 -14.45 -2.75
N PRO A 38 9.37 -15.43 -1.83
CA PRO A 38 9.57 -15.16 -0.41
C PRO A 38 10.83 -14.34 -0.13
N SER A 39 10.75 -13.43 0.84
CA SER A 39 11.90 -12.63 1.23
C SER A 39 13.05 -13.48 1.74
N GLY A 40 14.27 -13.10 1.38
CA GLY A 40 15.49 -13.80 1.77
C GLY A 40 15.81 -15.07 0.99
N THR A 41 15.06 -15.37 -0.07
CA THR A 41 15.36 -16.49 -0.99
C THR A 41 16.50 -16.21 -1.97
N ARG A 42 16.86 -14.93 -2.19
CA ARG A 42 18.04 -14.57 -3.00
C ARG A 42 19.31 -14.83 -2.19
N LYS A 43 20.29 -15.46 -2.84
CA LYS A 43 21.64 -15.65 -2.28
C LYS A 43 22.21 -14.32 -1.79
N GLY A 44 22.65 -14.28 -0.52
CA GLY A 44 23.19 -13.09 0.13
C GLY A 44 22.12 -12.12 0.68
N SER A 45 20.85 -12.54 0.70
CA SER A 45 19.74 -11.75 1.27
C SER A 45 18.98 -12.50 2.36
N GLU A 46 19.53 -13.58 2.91
CA GLU A 46 18.86 -14.51 3.83
C GLU A 46 18.28 -13.78 5.06
N SER A 47 18.95 -12.74 5.55
CA SER A 47 18.47 -11.89 6.65
C SER A 47 17.45 -10.84 6.23
N ALA A 48 17.34 -10.52 4.94
CA ALA A 48 16.44 -9.49 4.43
C ALA A 48 14.96 -9.88 4.58
N ASN A 49 14.11 -8.89 4.83
CA ASN A 49 12.67 -9.04 4.85
C ASN A 49 12.01 -7.81 4.20
N PHE A 50 10.91 -8.03 3.51
CA PHE A 50 10.11 -6.94 2.95
C PHE A 50 9.19 -6.37 4.03
N LEU A 51 9.48 -5.15 4.47
CA LEU A 51 8.80 -4.45 5.55
C LEU A 51 8.55 -2.99 5.14
N VAL A 52 7.56 -2.35 5.75
CA VAL A 52 7.26 -0.93 5.54
C VAL A 52 8.11 -0.11 6.49
N GLU A 53 8.83 0.88 5.97
CA GLU A 53 9.53 1.86 6.80
C GLU A 53 8.56 2.96 7.23
N ILE A 54 8.43 3.15 8.54
CA ILE A 54 7.65 4.23 9.13
C ILE A 54 8.53 5.09 10.03
N ASN A 55 8.08 6.31 10.30
CA ASN A 55 8.75 7.18 11.27
C ASN A 55 8.40 6.68 12.68
N LYS A 56 9.41 6.38 13.48
CA LYS A 56 9.24 5.93 14.85
C LYS A 56 8.59 7.04 15.68
N ARG A 57 7.59 6.66 16.47
CA ARG A 57 6.92 7.53 17.43
C ARG A 57 7.22 7.09 18.85
N ASP A 58 7.26 8.04 19.78
CA ASP A 58 7.34 7.75 21.20
C ASP A 58 5.95 7.34 21.75
N PRO A 59 5.85 6.88 23.03
CA PRO A 59 4.57 6.52 23.63
C PRO A 59 3.53 7.66 23.69
N GLN A 60 3.93 8.90 23.41
CA GLN A 60 3.06 10.09 23.37
C GLN A 60 2.65 10.43 21.92
N GLY A 61 3.05 9.60 20.95
CA GLY A 61 2.74 9.76 19.52
C GLY A 61 3.64 10.76 18.79
N LYS A 62 4.66 11.32 19.44
CA LYS A 62 5.56 12.32 18.86
C LYS A 62 6.68 11.65 18.07
N PRO A 63 7.09 12.20 16.90
CA PRO A 63 8.19 11.64 16.13
C PRO A 63 9.51 11.63 16.91
N VAL A 64 10.24 10.52 16.82
CA VAL A 64 11.55 10.36 17.46
C VAL A 64 12.65 10.82 16.50
N TYR A 65 13.59 11.61 17.01
CA TYR A 65 14.75 12.11 16.25
C TYR A 65 16.04 11.51 16.80
N ASP A 66 17.00 11.25 15.91
CA ASP A 66 18.35 10.85 16.30
C ASP A 66 19.17 12.05 16.80
N SER A 67 20.40 11.78 17.25
CA SER A 67 21.33 12.82 17.74
C SER A 67 21.73 13.85 16.68
N LYS A 68 21.42 13.60 15.40
CA LYS A 68 21.68 14.50 14.27
C LYS A 68 20.43 15.26 13.82
N GLY A 69 19.28 15.08 14.51
CA GLY A 69 18.02 15.70 14.15
C GLY A 69 17.30 15.04 12.97
N THR A 70 17.68 13.82 12.59
CA THR A 70 17.00 13.04 11.55
C THR A 70 15.91 12.17 12.18
N LEU A 71 14.77 12.01 11.49
CA LEU A 71 13.71 11.12 11.96
C LEU A 71 14.21 9.68 12.03
N VAL A 72 14.05 9.07 13.20
CA VAL A 72 14.32 7.65 13.39
C VAL A 72 13.24 6.87 12.67
N LYS A 73 13.64 5.92 11.83
CA LYS A 73 12.73 5.01 11.16
C LYS A 73 12.67 3.67 11.88
N GLU A 74 11.52 3.04 11.83
CA GLU A 74 11.35 1.64 12.20
C GLU A 74 10.69 0.86 11.06
N LYS A 75 10.73 -0.47 11.15
CA LYS A 75 10.21 -1.37 10.12
C LYS A 75 9.06 -2.19 10.68
N ILE A 76 7.90 -2.08 10.06
CA ILE A 76 6.70 -2.81 10.44
C ILE A 76 6.25 -3.75 9.32
N LYS A 77 5.43 -4.74 9.68
CA LYS A 77 4.77 -5.62 8.70
C LYS A 77 3.66 -4.85 7.99
N MET A 78 3.45 -5.16 6.72
CA MET A 78 2.23 -4.77 6.02
C MET A 78 1.01 -5.48 6.60
N THR A 79 -0.12 -4.79 6.64
CA THR A 79 -1.39 -5.28 7.19
C THR A 79 -2.56 -4.90 6.27
N GLY A 80 -3.74 -5.45 6.55
CA GLY A 80 -4.99 -5.08 5.88
C GLY A 80 -5.31 -5.86 4.61
N ALA A 81 -4.54 -6.90 4.27
CA ALA A 81 -4.88 -7.79 3.15
C ALA A 81 -6.03 -8.70 3.54
N HIS A 82 -6.99 -8.85 2.63
CA HIS A 82 -8.12 -9.75 2.83
C HIS A 82 -8.44 -10.53 1.56
N PHE A 83 -9.02 -11.71 1.72
CA PHE A 83 -9.65 -12.46 0.64
C PHE A 83 -11.02 -11.85 0.29
N ASP A 84 -11.61 -12.29 -0.82
CA ASP A 84 -12.91 -11.78 -1.30
C ASP A 84 -14.07 -12.07 -0.34
N ASP A 85 -13.90 -13.05 0.56
CA ASP A 85 -14.85 -13.37 1.64
C ASP A 85 -14.68 -12.48 2.89
N GLY A 86 -13.73 -11.55 2.86
CA GLY A 86 -13.39 -10.65 3.95
C GLY A 86 -12.45 -11.25 5.01
N THR A 87 -12.04 -12.51 4.87
CA THR A 87 -11.06 -13.10 5.79
C THR A 87 -9.68 -12.49 5.61
N GLU A 88 -8.96 -12.25 6.71
CA GLU A 88 -7.62 -11.66 6.66
C GLU A 88 -6.63 -12.61 5.97
N GLN A 89 -5.82 -12.07 5.05
CA GLN A 89 -4.72 -12.78 4.43
C GLN A 89 -3.40 -12.36 5.07
N ASP A 90 -2.76 -13.29 5.77
CA ASP A 90 -1.39 -13.09 6.22
C ASP A 90 -0.43 -12.91 5.05
N LEU A 91 0.24 -11.75 4.97
CA LEU A 91 1.28 -11.49 3.97
C LEU A 91 2.67 -12.04 4.34
N TYR A 92 2.80 -12.49 5.59
CA TYR A 92 4.04 -13.02 6.15
C TYR A 92 3.81 -14.46 6.59
N PHE A 93 4.84 -15.29 6.44
CA PHE A 93 4.81 -16.63 7.02
C PHE A 93 4.80 -16.54 8.55
N ALA A 94 4.26 -17.59 9.17
CA ALA A 94 4.30 -17.77 10.61
C ALA A 94 5.75 -17.83 11.12
N ALA A 95 5.95 -17.49 12.39
CA ALA A 95 7.29 -17.44 13.00
C ALA A 95 7.96 -18.82 13.09
N ASP A 96 7.17 -19.88 13.06
CA ASP A 96 7.58 -21.29 13.11
C ASP A 96 7.64 -21.95 11.73
N HIS A 97 7.44 -21.20 10.64
CA HIS A 97 7.52 -21.76 9.29
C HIS A 97 8.90 -22.37 9.02
N PRO A 98 8.99 -23.61 8.50
CA PRO A 98 10.26 -24.35 8.39
C PRO A 98 11.31 -23.64 7.55
N ASP A 99 10.93 -23.11 6.38
CA ASP A 99 11.88 -22.51 5.44
C ASP A 99 11.99 -20.98 5.49
N HIS A 100 10.93 -20.31 5.96
CA HIS A 100 10.73 -18.86 5.79
C HIS A 100 10.13 -18.19 7.04
N PRO A 101 10.65 -18.46 8.25
CA PRO A 101 10.03 -18.01 9.50
C PRO A 101 9.89 -16.49 9.55
N GLY A 102 8.65 -15.99 9.67
CA GLY A 102 8.33 -14.56 9.75
C GLY A 102 8.62 -13.74 8.48
N LYS A 103 9.00 -14.38 7.37
CA LYS A 103 9.36 -13.70 6.12
C LYS A 103 8.12 -13.33 5.32
N PHE A 104 8.22 -12.24 4.56
CA PHE A 104 7.18 -11.89 3.60
C PHE A 104 7.06 -12.95 2.52
N LYS A 105 5.82 -13.37 2.22
CA LYS A 105 5.51 -14.48 1.31
C LYS A 105 5.89 -14.22 -0.15
N GLY A 106 5.84 -12.94 -0.55
CA GLY A 106 6.06 -12.54 -1.94
C GLY A 106 4.82 -12.76 -2.82
N MET A 107 4.77 -12.05 -3.94
CA MET A 107 3.58 -12.02 -4.80
C MET A 107 3.17 -13.40 -5.33
N LYS A 108 4.13 -14.29 -5.58
CA LYS A 108 3.84 -15.63 -6.10
C LYS A 108 2.92 -16.40 -5.15
N VAL A 109 3.31 -16.47 -3.87
CA VAL A 109 2.56 -17.21 -2.84
C VAL A 109 1.23 -16.52 -2.56
N ILE A 110 1.21 -15.18 -2.46
CA ILE A 110 -0.01 -14.40 -2.25
C ILE A 110 -1.04 -14.67 -3.36
N LEU A 111 -0.60 -14.69 -4.63
CA LEU A 111 -1.49 -15.00 -5.77
C LEU A 111 -1.95 -16.46 -5.77
N GLN A 112 -1.08 -17.41 -5.37
CA GLN A 112 -1.46 -18.83 -5.25
C GLN A 112 -2.53 -19.05 -4.18
N GLU A 113 -2.39 -18.42 -3.02
CA GLU A 113 -3.38 -18.47 -1.93
C GLU A 113 -4.74 -17.89 -2.37
N ARG A 114 -4.73 -16.91 -3.28
CA ARG A 114 -5.95 -16.33 -3.88
C ARG A 114 -6.48 -17.10 -5.10
N GLY A 115 -5.97 -18.30 -5.37
CA GLY A 115 -6.41 -19.12 -6.51
C GLY A 115 -5.99 -18.59 -7.90
N MET A 116 -5.13 -17.57 -7.95
CA MET A 116 -4.68 -16.90 -9.18
C MET A 116 -3.42 -17.57 -9.78
N HIS A 117 -3.45 -18.90 -9.90
CA HIS A 117 -2.32 -19.71 -10.34
C HIS A 117 -1.80 -19.34 -11.73
N GLN A 118 -2.66 -18.86 -12.62
CA GLN A 118 -2.30 -18.46 -13.98
C GLN A 118 -1.37 -17.24 -14.05
N TYR A 119 -1.22 -16.46 -12.96
CA TYR A 119 -0.42 -15.23 -12.94
C TYR A 119 0.92 -15.36 -12.22
N VAL A 120 1.20 -16.53 -11.65
CA VAL A 120 2.38 -16.77 -10.79
C VAL A 120 3.70 -16.79 -11.57
N ASP A 121 3.63 -17.11 -12.86
CA ASP A 121 4.80 -17.22 -13.74
C ASP A 121 5.08 -15.95 -14.54
N LEU A 122 4.20 -14.95 -14.45
CA LEU A 122 4.46 -13.62 -15.01
C LEU A 122 5.75 -13.02 -14.45
N ARG A 123 6.40 -12.13 -15.20
CA ARG A 123 7.54 -11.35 -14.67
C ARG A 123 7.13 -10.58 -13.40
N THR A 124 8.09 -10.33 -12.52
CA THR A 124 7.88 -9.59 -11.26
C THR A 124 7.22 -8.24 -11.50
N GLU A 125 7.85 -7.41 -12.33
CA GLU A 125 7.36 -6.08 -12.69
C GLU A 125 7.81 -5.68 -14.10
N CYS A 126 7.05 -4.78 -14.72
CA CYS A 126 7.49 -4.04 -15.90
C CYS A 126 8.56 -3.00 -15.52
N THR A 127 9.46 -2.69 -16.44
CA THR A 127 10.53 -1.69 -16.26
C THR A 127 9.97 -0.38 -15.71
N GLN A 128 10.54 0.10 -14.59
CA GLN A 128 10.12 1.33 -13.90
C GLN A 128 8.64 1.40 -13.51
N PHE A 129 7.95 0.27 -13.36
CA PHE A 129 6.50 0.21 -13.16
C PHE A 129 5.66 0.79 -14.30
N LYS A 130 6.24 0.93 -15.48
CA LYS A 130 5.52 1.46 -16.65
C LYS A 130 4.96 0.29 -17.44
N CYS A 131 3.81 -0.22 -16.97
CA CYS A 131 3.03 -1.20 -17.72
C CYS A 131 2.51 -0.53 -19.00
N MET A 132 2.64 -1.21 -20.14
CA MET A 132 2.19 -0.69 -21.45
C MET A 132 0.68 -0.52 -21.46
N ASP A 133 -0.03 -1.53 -20.99
CA ASP A 133 -1.46 -1.47 -20.72
C ASP A 133 -1.66 -1.23 -19.21
N GLN A 134 -2.22 -0.07 -18.90
CA GLN A 134 -2.50 0.39 -17.54
C GLN A 134 -3.93 0.07 -17.08
N SER A 135 -4.74 -0.60 -17.92
CA SER A 135 -6.07 -1.05 -17.52
C SER A 135 -5.99 -2.00 -16.32
N GLU A 136 -7.05 -2.03 -15.52
CA GLU A 136 -7.21 -2.97 -14.40
C GLU A 136 -7.25 -4.44 -14.88
N THR A 137 -7.67 -4.63 -16.13
CA THR A 137 -7.71 -5.94 -16.81
C THR A 137 -6.35 -6.43 -17.27
N SER A 138 -5.35 -5.55 -17.40
CA SER A 138 -3.99 -5.91 -17.82
C SER A 138 -3.36 -6.91 -16.84
N LYS A 139 -2.75 -7.97 -17.37
CA LYS A 139 -2.06 -9.01 -16.56
C LYS A 139 -0.58 -9.14 -16.97
N CYS A 140 0.09 -8.00 -17.17
CA CYS A 140 1.42 -7.96 -17.77
C CYS A 140 2.60 -8.33 -16.85
N CYS A 141 2.40 -8.30 -15.52
CA CYS A 141 3.39 -8.67 -14.50
C CYS A 141 2.69 -8.95 -13.16
N CYS A 142 3.31 -9.74 -12.28
CA CYS A 142 2.74 -10.07 -10.97
C CYS A 142 2.39 -8.81 -10.16
N ARG A 143 3.24 -7.78 -10.18
CA ARG A 143 2.98 -6.53 -9.47
C ARG A 143 1.72 -5.82 -9.95
N HIS A 144 1.47 -5.79 -11.26
CA HIS A 144 0.26 -5.16 -11.80
C HIS A 144 -1.00 -5.95 -11.44
N VAL A 145 -0.90 -7.29 -11.40
CA VAL A 145 -2.01 -8.12 -10.93
C VAL A 145 -2.33 -7.82 -9.46
N VAL A 146 -1.32 -7.82 -8.58
CA VAL A 146 -1.49 -7.53 -7.15
C VAL A 146 -1.98 -6.10 -6.92
N TYR A 147 -1.45 -5.12 -7.66
CA TYR A 147 -1.84 -3.72 -7.55
C TYR A 147 -3.33 -3.48 -7.81
N ASN A 148 -3.93 -4.25 -8.71
CA ASN A 148 -5.35 -4.16 -9.06
C ASN A 148 -6.23 -5.18 -8.31
N LEU A 149 -5.71 -5.83 -7.26
CA LEU A 149 -6.57 -6.60 -6.37
C LEU A 149 -7.47 -5.63 -5.57
N PRO A 150 -8.73 -5.99 -5.27
CA PRO A 150 -9.69 -5.07 -4.66
C PRO A 150 -9.20 -4.39 -3.38
N ASP A 151 -8.60 -5.13 -2.44
CA ASP A 151 -7.99 -4.55 -1.22
C ASP A 151 -6.80 -3.64 -1.49
N PHE A 152 -5.92 -4.05 -2.41
CA PHE A 152 -4.75 -3.26 -2.76
C PHE A 152 -5.12 -1.95 -3.45
N ALA A 153 -6.18 -1.96 -4.27
CA ALA A 153 -6.70 -0.79 -4.97
C ALA A 153 -7.56 0.10 -4.06
N ALA A 154 -8.29 -0.49 -3.11
CA ALA A 154 -9.16 0.21 -2.17
C ALA A 154 -8.39 0.89 -1.01
N ALA A 155 -7.07 0.76 -0.96
CA ALA A 155 -6.22 1.39 0.05
C ALA A 155 -6.34 2.93 0.01
N LYS A 156 -7.12 3.49 0.95
CA LYS A 156 -7.36 4.94 1.08
C LYS A 156 -6.20 5.66 1.74
N SER A 157 -6.05 6.95 1.43
CA SER A 157 -5.18 7.83 2.20
C SER A 157 -5.83 8.22 3.53
N LEU A 158 -5.02 8.62 4.51
CA LEU A 158 -5.51 9.13 5.80
C LEU A 158 -6.49 10.30 5.61
N LEU A 159 -6.26 11.11 4.58
CA LEU A 159 -7.12 12.25 4.26
C LEU A 159 -8.51 11.81 3.79
N GLU A 160 -8.55 10.78 2.93
CA GLU A 160 -9.80 10.17 2.47
C GLU A 160 -10.55 9.56 3.66
N ASP A 161 -9.86 8.76 4.49
CA ASP A 161 -10.46 8.13 5.68
C ASP A 161 -11.02 9.16 6.69
N GLU A 162 -10.25 10.20 7.02
CA GLU A 162 -10.64 11.23 8.00
C GLU A 162 -11.82 12.06 7.47
N SER A 163 -11.81 12.40 6.18
CA SER A 163 -12.90 13.16 5.56
C SER A 163 -14.18 12.34 5.46
N GLU A 164 -14.10 11.05 5.13
CA GLU A 164 -15.25 10.15 5.11
C GLU A 164 -15.84 9.89 6.50
N CYS A 165 -15.02 9.82 7.55
CA CYS A 165 -15.52 9.76 8.94
C CYS A 165 -16.34 11.01 9.28
N GLU A 166 -16.02 12.13 8.64
CA GLU A 166 -16.77 13.37 8.68
C GLU A 166 -17.84 13.43 7.58
N GLY A 167 -18.11 12.40 6.80
CA GLY A 167 -19.11 12.44 5.71
C GLY A 167 -18.84 13.50 4.64
N ILE A 168 -17.57 13.87 4.44
CA ILE A 168 -17.10 14.82 3.43
C ILE A 168 -16.47 14.03 2.29
N GLU A 169 -16.88 14.29 1.06
CA GLU A 169 -16.27 13.67 -0.11
C GLU A 169 -14.93 14.34 -0.44
N VAL A 170 -13.92 13.54 -0.79
CA VAL A 170 -12.61 14.04 -1.22
C VAL A 170 -12.40 13.72 -2.70
N MET A 171 -12.16 14.75 -3.50
CA MET A 171 -11.87 14.63 -4.94
C MET A 171 -10.44 15.10 -5.24
N PHE A 172 -9.67 14.27 -5.95
CA PHE A 172 -8.33 14.63 -6.43
C PHE A 172 -8.38 14.98 -7.92
N LEU A 173 -7.90 16.16 -8.29
CA LEU A 173 -7.85 16.58 -9.70
C LEU A 173 -6.70 15.88 -10.46
N PRO A 174 -6.76 15.68 -11.79
CA PRO A 174 -5.60 15.23 -12.55
C PRO A 174 -4.50 16.31 -12.62
N LYS A 175 -3.22 15.91 -12.75
CA LYS A 175 -2.03 16.79 -12.68
C LYS A 175 -1.88 17.82 -13.83
N ILE A 176 -2.89 18.05 -14.65
CA ILE A 176 -2.80 19.03 -15.75
C ILE A 176 -4.15 19.71 -15.94
N HIS A 177 -4.39 20.78 -15.18
CA HIS A 177 -5.35 21.83 -15.56
C HIS A 177 -4.70 23.19 -15.34
N CYS A 178 -3.98 23.68 -16.36
CA CYS A 178 -3.44 25.04 -16.36
C CYS A 178 -4.54 26.13 -16.36
N GLU A 179 -5.81 25.77 -16.55
CA GLU A 179 -6.94 26.71 -16.68
C GLU A 179 -7.75 26.89 -15.38
N LEU A 180 -7.33 26.30 -14.27
CA LEU A 180 -8.01 26.41 -12.95
C LEU A 180 -7.17 27.10 -11.85
N ASN A 181 -6.07 27.79 -12.21
CA ASN A 181 -5.28 28.63 -11.31
C ASN A 181 -5.38 30.11 -11.69
#